data_AF-A0A3M0W0B2-F1
#
_entry.id   AF-A0A3M0W0B2-F1
#
_cell.length_a   1.000
_cell.length_b   1.000
_cell.length_c   1.000
_cell.angle_alpha   90.00
_cell.angle_beta   90.00
_cell.angle_gamma   90.00
#
_symmetry.space_group_name_H-M   'P 1'
#
loop_
_entity.id
_entity.type
_entity.pdbx_description
1 polymer ?
#
loop_
_entity_poly.entity_id
_entity_poly.type
_entity_poly.pdbx_seq_one_letter_code
_entity_poly.pdbx_strand_id
1 'polypeptide(L)'
;MHDTGQERTPWSTVATTAGNSTSSGHRDEKPNIVFILTDDQDAHLNSLAYMPKLQKHLIDQGTLFERHYVTVALCCPSRVSLWTGRAAHNTNVTDVQVPYGGYPKFVSQGFNEAWLPLWLQEAGYNTYYTGKLFNAHTVANYHSPFVSGFNGSDFLLDPYTYDYLNATFQRDHDVPVSHEGEYSTDVIIEKARGLIDDGLAASAAGAAGAGASGRPFFVTIAPIAPHSNVQGTLAPGTNTTAIRTNRTTAAAAEDYIPGQFTMTAPIPAERHAHLFPDAIVPRTPHFNPDTPSGVSWVSRLPQQTEDNVAANDHFYRQRLRALQAVDELVEAVVEQLAAAGQLDNTYIFYSSDNGFHIGQHRLQPGKECGFEEDINVPLIVRGPGVAHGHAVRHTVTTHTDLAPTFLGLAGGGSRDDFDGLAIDYWGYGYIEGQYDAGRILNNTYKALRLVGDDYDLYYSVWCSGEHELYDLSNDRYQLNNLYPAPNQPPPLFSFASNTTRPRPVSQVIARLDSLLLVLKSCKASSCTDPWRVLHPGGSVSDLHAALAPQFDHFYDTEQERVSFSRCELGYIISAEGPQDVKPFGGAADQFPAHLFPRGGKDWAELV
;
A
#
# COMPACT_ATOMS: atom_id res chain seq x y z
N MET A 1 -49.38 23.95 26.32
CA MET A 1 -49.92 22.81 25.54
C MET A 1 -48.75 22.32 24.69
N HIS A 2 -47.77 21.65 25.29
CA HIS A 2 -47.71 20.19 25.42
C HIS A 2 -47.99 19.48 24.10
N ASP A 3 -46.92 19.14 23.38
CA ASP A 3 -46.78 17.80 22.84
C ASP A 3 -45.31 17.37 22.88
N THR A 4 -45.10 16.11 23.18
CA THR A 4 -43.91 15.48 23.74
C THR A 4 -43.52 14.29 22.87
N GLY A 5 -42.22 14.16 22.59
CA GLY A 5 -41.52 12.87 22.47
C GLY A 5 -41.96 11.89 21.39
N GLN A 6 -41.07 11.61 20.45
CA GLN A 6 -41.00 10.28 19.86
C GLN A 6 -39.56 9.81 19.76
N GLU A 7 -39.26 8.84 20.62
CA GLU A 7 -38.06 8.04 20.71
C GLU A 7 -37.85 7.23 19.42
N ARG A 8 -36.59 7.14 18.99
CA ARG A 8 -36.17 6.21 17.94
C ARG A 8 -36.02 4.82 18.56
N THR A 9 -36.85 3.87 18.14
CA THR A 9 -36.64 2.44 18.38
C THR A 9 -35.72 1.82 17.32
N PRO A 10 -34.93 0.78 17.65
CA PRO A 10 -33.89 0.21 16.80
C PRO A 10 -34.48 -0.75 15.77
N TRP A 11 -33.89 -0.79 14.58
CA TRP A 11 -34.26 -1.73 13.52
C TRP A 11 -33.73 -3.12 13.83
N SER A 12 -34.61 -4.00 14.28
CA SER A 12 -34.51 -5.44 14.07
C SER A 12 -35.78 -5.91 13.35
N THR A 13 -35.58 -6.72 12.31
CA THR A 13 -36.60 -7.49 11.57
C THR A 13 -37.45 -6.72 10.54
N VAL A 14 -37.07 -6.82 9.25
CA VAL A 14 -38.04 -7.06 8.17
C VAL A 14 -37.46 -8.11 7.22
N ALA A 15 -38.13 -9.25 7.17
CA ALA A 15 -37.89 -10.36 6.28
C ALA A 15 -38.70 -10.19 4.97
N THR A 16 -38.10 -10.70 3.88
CA THR A 16 -38.68 -11.40 2.72
C THR A 16 -40.17 -11.23 2.36
N THR A 17 -40.43 -10.87 1.09
CA THR A 17 -41.36 -11.47 0.08
C THR A 17 -41.55 -10.47 -1.08
N ALA A 18 -41.67 -10.78 -2.37
CA ALA A 18 -41.33 -11.93 -3.21
C ALA A 18 -41.37 -11.42 -4.67
N GLY A 19 -40.41 -11.83 -5.50
CA GLY A 19 -40.43 -11.66 -6.95
C GLY A 19 -39.81 -12.90 -7.57
N ASN A 20 -40.65 -13.83 -8.02
CA ASN A 20 -40.27 -15.17 -8.42
C ASN A 20 -39.60 -15.15 -9.81
N SER A 21 -38.28 -15.17 -9.83
CA SER A 21 -37.43 -15.50 -10.97
C SER A 21 -36.39 -16.50 -10.48
N THR A 22 -36.31 -17.64 -11.16
CA THR A 22 -35.51 -18.81 -10.79
C THR A 22 -34.02 -18.48 -10.67
N SER A 23 -33.55 -18.20 -9.46
CA SER A 23 -32.12 -18.22 -9.13
C SER A 23 -31.67 -19.67 -8.96
N SER A 24 -30.89 -20.17 -9.91
CA SER A 24 -30.08 -21.37 -9.74
C SER A 24 -29.20 -21.22 -8.49
N GLY A 25 -29.20 -22.24 -7.63
CA GLY A 25 -28.66 -22.18 -6.28
C GLY A 25 -27.16 -21.93 -6.18
N HIS A 26 -26.78 -20.73 -5.72
CA HIS A 26 -25.52 -20.55 -5.01
C HIS A 26 -25.64 -21.27 -3.67
N ARG A 27 -24.84 -22.32 -3.48
CA ARG A 27 -24.57 -22.88 -2.14
C ARG A 27 -23.91 -21.78 -1.30
N ASP A 28 -24.11 -21.83 0.02
CA ASP A 28 -23.37 -21.10 1.05
C ASP A 28 -21.87 -21.48 1.08
N GLU A 29 -21.20 -21.51 -0.07
CA GLU A 29 -19.82 -21.94 -0.23
C GLU A 29 -18.91 -20.71 -0.21
N LYS A 30 -17.86 -20.79 0.62
CA LYS A 30 -16.90 -19.71 0.77
C LYS A 30 -16.13 -19.52 -0.56
N PRO A 31 -15.90 -18.28 -1.00
CA PRO A 31 -15.25 -17.99 -2.28
C PRO A 31 -13.74 -18.24 -2.21
N ASN A 32 -13.10 -18.53 -3.34
CA ASN A 32 -11.64 -18.46 -3.43
C ASN A 32 -11.19 -17.00 -3.51
N ILE A 33 -9.94 -16.74 -3.18
CA ILE A 33 -9.34 -15.40 -3.25
C ILE A 33 -7.99 -15.51 -3.93
N VAL A 34 -7.76 -14.68 -4.95
CA VAL A 34 -6.47 -14.48 -5.59
C VAL A 34 -6.08 -13.02 -5.43
N PHE A 35 -4.84 -12.77 -5.02
CA PHE A 35 -4.30 -11.44 -4.87
C PHE A 35 -3.02 -11.27 -5.70
N ILE A 36 -3.07 -10.41 -6.71
CA ILE A 36 -1.92 -10.05 -7.54
C ILE A 36 -1.36 -8.73 -6.99
N LEU A 37 -0.12 -8.75 -6.51
CA LEU A 37 0.54 -7.62 -5.85
C LEU A 37 1.83 -7.24 -6.58
N THR A 38 1.76 -6.23 -7.44
CA THR A 38 2.94 -5.68 -8.13
C THR A 38 3.83 -4.89 -7.18
N ASP A 39 4.99 -4.48 -7.68
CA ASP A 39 6.03 -3.77 -6.92
C ASP A 39 6.38 -2.47 -7.63
N ASP A 40 6.15 -1.33 -6.98
CA ASP A 40 6.32 0.03 -7.53
C ASP A 40 5.43 0.37 -8.74
N GLN A 41 4.22 -0.15 -8.89
CA GLN A 41 3.34 0.25 -9.99
C GLN A 41 2.60 1.56 -9.70
N ASP A 42 2.73 2.52 -10.63
CA ASP A 42 2.08 3.83 -10.53
C ASP A 42 0.58 3.79 -10.87
N ALA A 43 -0.21 4.62 -10.17
CA ALA A 43 -1.56 5.00 -10.60
C ALA A 43 -1.56 6.26 -11.50
N HIS A 44 -0.59 7.15 -11.30
CA HIS A 44 -0.59 8.51 -11.88
C HIS A 44 0.28 8.68 -13.13
N LEU A 45 1.17 7.73 -13.46
CA LEU A 45 1.97 7.79 -14.69
C LEU A 45 1.33 7.03 -15.85
N ASN A 46 0.05 6.65 -15.72
CA ASN A 46 -0.77 6.01 -16.76
C ASN A 46 -0.38 4.55 -17.08
N SER A 47 0.28 3.83 -16.17
CA SER A 47 0.68 2.43 -16.41
C SER A 47 -0.48 1.50 -16.78
N LEU A 48 -1.64 1.63 -16.12
CA LEU A 48 -2.81 0.78 -16.34
C LEU A 48 -3.34 0.81 -17.78
N ALA A 49 -3.23 1.95 -18.46
CA ALA A 49 -3.67 2.09 -19.85
C ALA A 49 -2.86 1.24 -20.84
N TYR A 50 -1.65 0.83 -20.45
CA TYR A 50 -0.77 -0.04 -21.24
C TYR A 50 -0.93 -1.52 -20.92
N MET A 51 -1.88 -1.89 -20.04
CA MET A 51 -2.15 -3.28 -19.63
C MET A 51 -3.53 -3.73 -20.13
N PRO A 52 -3.65 -4.12 -21.42
CA PRO A 52 -4.95 -4.43 -22.03
C PRO A 52 -5.62 -5.67 -21.45
N LYS A 53 -4.88 -6.67 -20.98
CA LYS A 53 -5.47 -7.86 -20.35
C LYS A 53 -5.96 -7.54 -18.95
N LEU A 54 -5.24 -6.73 -18.19
CA LEU A 54 -5.71 -6.20 -16.91
C LEU A 54 -7.03 -5.42 -17.09
N GLN A 55 -7.09 -4.56 -18.10
CA GLN A 55 -8.31 -3.82 -18.44
C GLN A 55 -9.47 -4.78 -18.75
N LYS A 56 -9.27 -5.68 -19.72
CA LYS A 56 -10.28 -6.66 -20.16
C LYS A 56 -10.77 -7.58 -19.04
N HIS A 57 -9.85 -8.11 -18.23
CA HIS A 57 -10.17 -9.19 -17.30
C HIS A 57 -10.56 -8.69 -15.91
N LEU A 58 -9.99 -7.59 -15.43
CA LEU A 58 -10.24 -7.08 -14.07
C LEU A 58 -10.99 -5.75 -14.06
N ILE A 59 -10.55 -4.71 -14.80
CA ILE A 59 -11.19 -3.38 -14.75
C ILE A 59 -12.60 -3.43 -15.35
N ASP A 60 -12.74 -3.91 -16.58
CA ASP A 60 -14.03 -3.99 -17.30
C ASP A 60 -15.01 -4.96 -16.64
N GLN A 61 -14.52 -5.82 -15.75
CA GLN A 61 -15.27 -6.90 -15.14
C GLN A 61 -15.29 -6.83 -13.61
N GLY A 62 -14.86 -5.70 -13.08
CA GLY A 62 -14.76 -5.45 -11.66
C GLY A 62 -14.89 -3.97 -11.36
N THR A 63 -14.43 -3.60 -10.18
CA THR A 63 -14.48 -2.24 -9.66
C THR A 63 -13.06 -1.73 -9.42
N LEU A 64 -12.76 -0.55 -9.98
CA LEU A 64 -11.55 0.21 -9.70
C LEU A 64 -11.81 1.17 -8.54
N PHE A 65 -10.97 1.11 -7.51
CA PHE A 65 -10.98 2.06 -6.39
C PHE A 65 -9.91 3.13 -6.64
N GLU A 66 -10.33 4.32 -7.07
CA GLU A 66 -9.41 5.39 -7.49
C GLU A 66 -8.65 6.01 -6.29
N ARG A 67 -9.17 5.88 -5.07
CA ARG A 67 -8.61 6.46 -3.84
C ARG A 67 -8.11 5.40 -2.85
N HIS A 68 -7.28 4.48 -3.34
CA HIS A 68 -6.55 3.54 -2.50
C HIS A 68 -5.14 4.04 -2.19
N TYR A 69 -4.77 4.09 -0.91
CA TYR A 69 -3.52 4.69 -0.45
C TYR A 69 -2.67 3.73 0.37
N VAL A 70 -1.37 3.78 0.18
CA VAL A 70 -0.43 3.05 1.04
C VAL A 70 -0.19 3.85 2.32
N THR A 71 0.06 3.15 3.42
CA THR A 71 0.39 3.78 4.71
C THR A 71 1.87 4.17 4.81
N VAL A 72 2.73 3.59 3.98
CA VAL A 72 4.14 3.94 3.83
C VAL A 72 4.54 3.70 2.36
N ALA A 73 5.09 4.69 1.66
CA ALA A 73 5.53 4.54 0.27
C ALA A 73 6.90 3.83 0.16
N LEU A 74 7.01 2.64 0.76
CA LEU A 74 8.21 1.81 0.77
C LEU A 74 7.83 0.33 0.93
N CYS A 75 8.45 -0.54 0.13
CA CYS A 75 8.03 -1.92 -0.07
C CYS A 75 7.76 -2.71 1.22
N CYS A 76 8.79 -2.97 2.04
CA CYS A 76 8.67 -3.83 3.21
C CYS A 76 7.67 -3.32 4.26
N PRO A 77 7.73 -2.05 4.74
CA PRO A 77 6.77 -1.55 5.71
C PRO A 77 5.33 -1.50 5.17
N SER A 78 5.16 -1.19 3.88
CA SER A 78 3.85 -1.22 3.23
C SER A 78 3.25 -2.63 3.18
N ARG A 79 4.04 -3.62 2.75
CA ARG A 79 3.63 -5.03 2.73
C ARG A 79 3.32 -5.55 4.13
N VAL A 80 4.11 -5.21 5.15
CA VAL A 80 3.79 -5.60 6.53
C VAL A 80 2.48 -4.97 6.98
N SER A 81 2.22 -3.71 6.63
CA SER A 81 0.94 -3.05 6.94
C SER A 81 -0.25 -3.78 6.29
N LEU A 82 -0.09 -4.19 5.03
CA LEU A 82 -1.06 -4.98 4.28
C LEU A 82 -1.37 -6.31 4.98
N TRP A 83 -0.35 -7.08 5.36
CA TRP A 83 -0.55 -8.42 5.91
C TRP A 83 -0.98 -8.47 7.37
N THR A 84 -0.75 -7.39 8.11
CA THR A 84 -1.12 -7.31 9.53
C THR A 84 -2.37 -6.48 9.77
N GLY A 85 -2.79 -5.67 8.79
CA GLY A 85 -3.85 -4.68 8.97
C GLY A 85 -3.46 -3.58 9.96
N ARG A 86 -2.16 -3.31 10.13
CA ARG A 86 -1.62 -2.38 11.13
C ARG A 86 -0.74 -1.31 10.50
N ALA A 87 -0.76 -0.11 11.06
CA ALA A 87 0.11 0.98 10.62
C ALA A 87 1.56 0.73 11.02
N ALA A 88 2.51 1.30 10.27
CA ALA A 88 3.95 1.02 10.46
C ALA A 88 4.50 1.44 11.84
N HIS A 89 3.93 2.46 12.49
CA HIS A 89 4.28 2.81 13.87
C HIS A 89 3.84 1.74 14.89
N ASN A 90 2.83 0.92 14.58
CA ASN A 90 2.37 -0.20 15.42
C ASN A 90 3.06 -1.52 15.09
N THR A 91 3.51 -1.71 13.85
CA THR A 91 4.32 -2.86 13.47
C THR A 91 5.79 -2.66 13.82
N ASN A 92 6.24 -1.40 13.88
CA ASN A 92 7.64 -1.03 14.03
C ASN A 92 8.55 -1.67 12.95
N VAL A 93 7.98 -2.07 11.81
CA VAL A 93 8.72 -2.39 10.59
C VAL A 93 8.60 -1.15 9.71
N THR A 94 9.68 -0.39 9.58
CA THR A 94 9.64 0.97 8.99
C THR A 94 10.65 1.19 7.86
N ASP A 95 11.45 0.17 7.54
CA ASP A 95 12.50 0.23 6.52
C ASP A 95 12.50 -1.09 5.72
N VAL A 96 13.30 -1.17 4.67
CA VAL A 96 13.64 -2.40 3.95
C VAL A 96 14.88 -3.10 4.52
N GLN A 97 15.71 -2.40 5.30
CA GLN A 97 16.96 -2.90 5.88
C GLN A 97 16.89 -3.10 7.39
N VAL A 98 17.67 -4.06 7.89
CA VAL A 98 17.92 -4.22 9.32
C VAL A 98 18.69 -3.00 9.88
N PRO A 99 18.44 -2.55 11.13
CA PRO A 99 17.59 -3.18 12.15
C PRO A 99 16.11 -2.75 12.13
N TYR A 100 15.71 -1.82 11.25
CA TYR A 100 14.37 -1.22 11.27
C TYR A 100 13.37 -1.90 10.32
N GLY A 101 13.85 -2.83 9.51
CA GLY A 101 13.13 -3.37 8.37
C GLY A 101 13.48 -4.81 8.00
N GLY A 102 12.79 -5.28 6.97
CA GLY A 102 13.01 -6.59 6.37
C GLY A 102 12.46 -7.77 7.18
N TYR A 103 12.59 -8.97 6.61
CA TYR A 103 12.08 -10.21 7.21
C TYR A 103 12.58 -10.48 8.65
N PRO A 104 13.87 -10.25 8.99
CA PRO A 104 14.33 -10.44 10.37
C PRO A 104 13.61 -9.53 11.37
N LYS A 105 13.32 -8.28 10.98
CA LYS A 105 12.58 -7.36 11.84
C LYS A 105 11.14 -7.83 12.00
N PHE A 106 10.45 -8.18 10.91
CA PHE A 106 9.10 -8.75 10.93
C PHE A 106 8.98 -9.95 11.88
N VAL A 107 9.91 -10.91 11.79
CA VAL A 107 9.99 -12.06 12.69
C VAL A 107 10.24 -11.63 14.14
N SER A 108 11.18 -10.71 14.38
CA SER A 108 11.50 -10.24 15.73
C SER A 108 10.35 -9.53 16.43
N GLN A 109 9.40 -8.98 15.67
CA GLN A 109 8.17 -8.37 16.19
C GLN A 109 7.06 -9.41 16.44
N GLY A 110 7.31 -10.70 16.19
CA GLY A 110 6.37 -11.80 16.42
C GLY A 110 5.33 -11.98 15.32
N PHE A 111 5.42 -11.24 14.20
CA PHE A 111 4.37 -11.28 13.17
C PHE A 111 4.38 -12.56 12.35
N ASN A 112 5.49 -13.30 12.30
CA ASN A 112 5.52 -14.65 11.71
C ASN A 112 4.67 -15.66 12.50
N GLU A 113 3.99 -15.26 13.57
CA GLU A 113 3.03 -16.08 14.32
C GLU A 113 1.65 -15.42 14.41
N ALA A 114 1.48 -14.20 13.88
CA ALA A 114 0.27 -13.40 14.05
C ALA A 114 0.05 -12.45 12.85
N TRP A 115 -0.40 -13.02 11.73
CA TRP A 115 -0.62 -12.29 10.47
C TRP A 115 -1.63 -13.01 9.56
N LEU A 116 -2.10 -12.31 8.52
CA LEU A 116 -3.24 -12.71 7.69
C LEU A 116 -3.27 -14.18 7.24
N PRO A 117 -2.18 -14.77 6.71
CA PRO A 117 -2.24 -16.15 6.20
C PRO A 117 -2.66 -17.16 7.29
N LEU A 118 -2.18 -16.99 8.52
CA LEU A 118 -2.59 -17.83 9.65
C LEU A 118 -4.07 -17.64 9.99
N TRP A 119 -4.57 -16.41 10.00
CA TRP A 119 -5.98 -16.12 10.28
C TRP A 119 -6.90 -16.67 9.19
N LEU A 120 -6.46 -16.68 7.94
CA LEU A 120 -7.19 -17.31 6.84
C LEU A 120 -7.22 -18.84 7.00
N GLN A 121 -6.10 -19.45 7.41
CA GLN A 121 -6.07 -20.89 7.73
C GLN A 121 -7.03 -21.25 8.87
N GLU A 122 -7.08 -20.43 9.93
CA GLU A 122 -8.06 -20.55 11.03
C GLU A 122 -9.50 -20.42 10.53
N ALA A 123 -9.75 -19.54 9.55
CA ALA A 123 -11.05 -19.39 8.88
C ALA A 123 -11.37 -20.55 7.89
N GLY A 124 -10.48 -21.53 7.74
CA GLY A 124 -10.70 -22.73 6.94
C GLY A 124 -10.14 -22.67 5.52
N TYR A 125 -9.37 -21.64 5.16
CA TYR A 125 -8.74 -21.53 3.85
C TYR A 125 -7.47 -22.37 3.76
N ASN A 126 -7.15 -22.83 2.56
CA ASN A 126 -5.78 -23.14 2.19
C ASN A 126 -5.10 -21.85 1.70
N THR A 127 -3.81 -21.71 1.92
CA THR A 127 -3.08 -20.45 1.71
C THR A 127 -1.82 -20.71 0.93
N TYR A 128 -1.58 -19.89 -0.09
CA TYR A 128 -0.47 -20.06 -1.01
C TYR A 128 0.18 -18.73 -1.37
N TYR A 129 1.48 -18.76 -1.69
CA TYR A 129 2.24 -17.55 -2.02
C TYR A 129 3.29 -17.82 -3.08
N THR A 130 3.45 -16.93 -4.06
CA THR A 130 4.67 -16.90 -4.87
C THR A 130 5.15 -15.47 -5.14
N GLY A 131 6.47 -15.30 -5.27
CA GLY A 131 7.09 -14.02 -5.57
C GLY A 131 7.68 -13.32 -4.36
N LYS A 132 7.85 -11.99 -4.44
CA LYS A 132 8.49 -11.18 -3.41
C LYS A 132 7.60 -11.09 -2.17
N LEU A 133 8.12 -11.51 -1.01
CA LEU A 133 7.46 -11.31 0.28
C LEU A 133 7.95 -10.04 0.99
N PHE A 134 9.22 -10.02 1.41
CA PHE A 134 9.85 -8.90 2.10
C PHE A 134 11.32 -8.77 1.67
N ASN A 135 11.86 -7.55 1.80
CA ASN A 135 13.29 -7.31 1.74
C ASN A 135 14.01 -8.05 2.89
N ALA A 136 15.30 -8.35 2.70
CA ALA A 136 16.13 -9.12 3.63
C ALA A 136 15.59 -10.52 3.97
N HIS A 137 14.67 -11.06 3.16
CA HIS A 137 14.38 -12.49 3.10
C HIS A 137 15.31 -13.10 2.06
N THR A 138 16.35 -13.80 2.52
CA THR A 138 17.55 -14.11 1.73
C THR A 138 17.76 -15.61 1.58
N VAL A 139 18.58 -15.99 0.60
CA VAL A 139 19.09 -17.36 0.43
C VAL A 139 19.87 -17.89 1.65
N ALA A 140 20.30 -17.02 2.57
CA ALA A 140 21.03 -17.40 3.78
C ALA A 140 20.12 -17.57 5.01
N ASN A 141 19.03 -16.80 5.12
CA ASN A 141 18.16 -16.76 6.31
C ASN A 141 16.74 -17.28 6.06
N TYR A 142 16.42 -17.78 4.86
CA TYR A 142 15.08 -18.28 4.49
C TYR A 142 14.47 -19.31 5.45
N HIS A 143 15.32 -20.05 6.17
CA HIS A 143 14.93 -21.12 7.10
C HIS A 143 15.05 -20.70 8.58
N SER A 144 15.28 -19.41 8.86
CA SER A 144 15.58 -18.92 10.21
C SER A 144 14.71 -17.73 10.64
N PRO A 145 13.43 -17.98 11.01
CA PRO A 145 12.66 -19.20 10.78
C PRO A 145 12.13 -19.26 9.34
N PHE A 146 11.57 -20.41 8.94
CA PHE A 146 10.71 -20.47 7.77
C PHE A 146 9.49 -19.56 7.95
N VAL A 147 9.00 -19.00 6.84
CA VAL A 147 7.77 -18.21 6.80
C VAL A 147 6.59 -19.14 7.15
N SER A 148 5.73 -18.71 8.08
CA SER A 148 4.58 -19.51 8.50
C SER A 148 3.32 -19.22 7.68
N GLY A 149 2.28 -20.03 7.87
CA GLY A 149 0.93 -19.67 7.41
C GLY A 149 0.66 -19.94 5.94
N PHE A 150 1.45 -20.78 5.26
CA PHE A 150 1.18 -21.23 3.90
C PHE A 150 1.16 -22.76 3.80
N ASN A 151 0.19 -23.28 3.05
CA ASN A 151 0.09 -24.69 2.67
C ASN A 151 1.07 -25.04 1.54
N GLY A 152 1.39 -24.06 0.70
CA GLY A 152 2.43 -24.17 -0.32
C GLY A 152 2.95 -22.77 -0.70
N SER A 153 4.25 -22.62 -0.91
CA SER A 153 4.85 -21.31 -1.19
C SER A 153 6.10 -21.40 -2.06
N ASP A 154 6.31 -20.39 -2.89
CA ASP A 154 7.54 -20.16 -3.64
C ASP A 154 8.04 -18.72 -3.40
N PHE A 155 8.79 -18.49 -2.33
CA PHE A 155 9.29 -17.17 -2.00
C PHE A 155 10.50 -16.79 -2.83
N LEU A 156 10.44 -15.61 -3.44
CA LEU A 156 11.58 -14.99 -4.11
C LEU A 156 12.54 -14.39 -3.07
N LEU A 157 13.84 -14.67 -3.20
CA LEU A 157 14.84 -14.40 -2.16
C LEU A 157 15.96 -13.46 -2.59
N ASP A 158 16.38 -12.60 -1.66
CA ASP A 158 17.56 -11.75 -1.78
C ASP A 158 18.86 -12.57 -1.79
N PRO A 159 19.90 -12.12 -2.52
CA PRO A 159 20.01 -10.85 -3.26
C PRO A 159 19.40 -10.87 -4.67
N TYR A 160 18.69 -11.95 -5.03
CA TYR A 160 18.20 -12.20 -6.37
C TYR A 160 16.75 -11.74 -6.59
N THR A 161 16.13 -11.13 -5.57
CA THR A 161 14.72 -10.73 -5.62
C THR A 161 14.42 -9.83 -6.79
N TYR A 162 15.30 -8.87 -7.06
CA TYR A 162 15.08 -7.83 -8.06
C TYR A 162 15.89 -8.03 -9.34
N ASP A 163 16.49 -9.21 -9.52
CA ASP A 163 17.16 -9.57 -10.78
C ASP A 163 16.14 -10.25 -11.70
N TYR A 164 15.79 -9.56 -12.79
CA TYR A 164 14.81 -10.04 -13.75
C TYR A 164 15.23 -11.30 -14.51
N LEU A 165 16.53 -11.65 -14.52
CA LEU A 165 17.09 -12.76 -15.29
C LEU A 165 17.87 -13.76 -14.42
N ASN A 166 17.83 -13.62 -13.09
CA ASN A 166 18.51 -14.54 -12.18
C ASN A 166 17.78 -14.69 -10.85
N ALA A 167 16.45 -14.73 -10.90
CA ALA A 167 15.63 -14.88 -9.72
C ALA A 167 15.92 -16.20 -8.99
N THR A 168 15.91 -16.19 -7.65
CA THR A 168 16.09 -17.39 -6.83
C THR A 168 14.88 -17.58 -5.93
N PHE A 169 14.25 -18.76 -6.01
CA PHE A 169 13.03 -19.08 -5.29
C PHE A 169 13.24 -20.19 -4.27
N GLN A 170 12.45 -20.17 -3.22
CA GLN A 170 12.44 -21.17 -2.17
C GLN A 170 11.05 -21.78 -2.08
N ARG A 171 10.95 -23.07 -2.40
CA ARG A 171 9.71 -23.85 -2.34
C ARG A 171 9.53 -24.43 -0.93
N ASP A 172 8.44 -24.12 -0.26
CA ASP A 172 8.04 -24.67 1.04
C ASP A 172 9.15 -24.67 2.11
N HIS A 173 9.82 -25.79 2.37
CA HIS A 173 11.00 -25.87 3.24
C HIS A 173 12.26 -26.39 2.51
N ASP A 174 12.20 -26.48 1.19
CA ASP A 174 13.30 -26.91 0.36
C ASP A 174 14.39 -25.83 0.27
N VAL A 175 15.57 -26.26 -0.16
CA VAL A 175 16.69 -25.35 -0.42
C VAL A 175 16.37 -24.41 -1.60
N PRO A 176 16.84 -23.15 -1.58
CA PRO A 176 16.62 -22.21 -2.68
C PRO A 176 17.17 -22.71 -4.02
N VAL A 177 16.42 -22.47 -5.09
CA VAL A 177 16.74 -22.83 -6.48
C VAL A 177 16.86 -21.56 -7.32
N SER A 178 18.01 -21.40 -7.98
CA SER A 178 18.25 -20.31 -8.93
C SER A 178 17.64 -20.64 -10.30
N HIS A 179 17.08 -19.62 -10.92
CA HIS A 179 16.52 -19.63 -12.26
C HIS A 179 17.33 -18.69 -13.18
N GLU A 180 18.67 -18.80 -13.14
CA GLU A 180 19.56 -18.00 -13.99
C GLU A 180 19.24 -18.18 -15.49
N GLY A 181 19.04 -17.07 -16.19
CA GLY A 181 18.69 -17.02 -17.60
C GLY A 181 17.18 -17.08 -17.87
N GLU A 182 16.35 -17.35 -16.87
CA GLU A 182 14.89 -17.33 -17.01
C GLU A 182 14.33 -15.98 -16.57
N TYR A 183 13.28 -15.50 -17.25
CA TYR A 183 12.65 -14.23 -16.91
C TYR A 183 11.80 -14.38 -15.64
N SER A 184 12.08 -13.56 -14.63
CA SER A 184 11.52 -13.72 -13.27
C SER A 184 9.99 -13.78 -13.23
N THR A 185 9.32 -12.95 -14.04
CA THR A 185 7.84 -12.95 -14.09
C THR A 185 7.29 -14.20 -14.76
N ASP A 186 8.00 -14.79 -15.73
CA ASP A 186 7.57 -16.05 -16.37
C ASP A 186 7.66 -17.21 -15.38
N VAL A 187 8.74 -17.25 -14.59
CA VAL A 187 8.89 -18.22 -13.50
C VAL A 187 7.77 -18.07 -12.45
N ILE A 188 7.39 -16.84 -12.12
CA ILE A 188 6.26 -16.56 -11.20
C ILE A 188 4.93 -17.03 -11.79
N ILE A 189 4.68 -16.84 -13.10
CA ILE A 189 3.47 -17.33 -13.76
C ILE A 189 3.36 -18.84 -13.61
N GLU A 190 4.41 -19.60 -13.92
CA GLU A 190 4.39 -21.06 -13.82
C GLU A 190 4.18 -21.54 -12.37
N LYS A 191 4.84 -20.90 -11.41
CA LYS A 191 4.65 -21.19 -9.96
C LYS A 191 3.24 -20.86 -9.50
N ALA A 192 2.69 -19.72 -9.90
CA ALA A 192 1.32 -19.32 -9.59
C ALA A 192 0.30 -20.33 -10.12
N ARG A 193 0.48 -20.80 -11.36
CA ARG A 193 -0.40 -21.82 -11.95
C ARG A 193 -0.39 -23.11 -11.16
N GLY A 194 0.79 -23.59 -10.77
CA GLY A 194 0.92 -24.79 -9.93
C GLY A 194 0.24 -24.63 -8.58
N LEU A 195 0.41 -23.48 -7.91
CA LEU A 195 -0.24 -23.18 -6.64
C LEU A 195 -1.77 -23.06 -6.74
N ILE A 196 -2.28 -22.51 -7.85
CA ILE A 196 -3.72 -22.49 -8.14
C ILE A 196 -4.23 -23.91 -8.36
N ASP A 197 -3.51 -24.76 -9.11
CA ASP A 197 -3.88 -26.16 -9.29
C ASP A 197 -3.92 -26.93 -7.96
N ASP A 198 -2.94 -26.70 -7.07
CA ASP A 198 -2.93 -27.25 -5.70
C ASP A 198 -4.18 -26.82 -4.91
N GLY A 199 -4.52 -25.53 -4.97
CA GLY A 199 -5.72 -24.97 -4.31
C GLY A 199 -7.03 -25.53 -4.86
N LEU A 200 -7.14 -25.66 -6.18
CA LEU A 200 -8.29 -26.25 -6.87
C LEU A 200 -8.45 -27.73 -6.50
N ALA A 201 -7.35 -28.49 -6.50
CA ALA A 201 -7.35 -29.90 -6.12
C ALA A 201 -7.74 -30.09 -4.65
N ALA A 202 -7.22 -29.27 -3.74
CA ALA A 202 -7.57 -29.32 -2.32
C ALA A 202 -9.05 -28.97 -2.08
N SER A 203 -9.59 -27.99 -2.81
CA SER A 203 -11.01 -27.63 -2.78
C SER A 203 -11.88 -28.80 -3.24
N ALA A 204 -11.52 -29.45 -4.35
CA ALA A 204 -12.25 -30.60 -4.89
C ALA A 204 -12.19 -31.84 -3.98
N ALA A 205 -11.03 -32.13 -3.39
CA ALA A 205 -10.83 -33.28 -2.51
C ALA A 205 -11.67 -33.19 -1.22
N GLY A 206 -11.79 -31.99 -0.64
CA GLY A 206 -12.66 -31.75 0.52
C GLY A 206 -14.14 -32.02 0.23
N ALA A 207 -14.61 -31.68 -0.98
CA ALA A 207 -15.99 -31.91 -1.40
C ALA A 207 -16.34 -33.39 -1.66
N ALA A 208 -15.34 -34.24 -1.96
CA ALA A 208 -15.52 -35.67 -2.21
C ALA A 208 -15.61 -36.52 -0.93
N GLY A 209 -15.18 -35.97 0.23
CA GLY A 209 -15.30 -36.61 1.54
C GLY A 209 -16.64 -36.30 2.20
N ALA A 210 -17.44 -37.35 2.46
CA ALA A 210 -18.77 -37.32 3.08
C ALA A 210 -19.06 -36.12 4.02
N GLY A 211 -19.69 -35.06 3.47
CA GLY A 211 -20.35 -34.01 4.24
C GLY A 211 -19.55 -32.74 4.55
N ALA A 212 -18.32 -32.60 4.08
CA ALA A 212 -17.58 -31.34 4.16
C ALA A 212 -17.69 -30.55 2.84
N SER A 213 -17.93 -29.24 2.91
CA SER A 213 -17.66 -28.34 1.78
C SER A 213 -16.15 -28.35 1.51
N GLY A 214 -15.73 -28.26 0.24
CA GLY A 214 -14.32 -28.09 -0.10
C GLY A 214 -13.68 -26.93 0.66
N ARG A 215 -12.40 -27.02 1.03
CA ARG A 215 -11.70 -25.87 1.64
C ARG A 215 -11.30 -24.90 0.53
N PRO A 216 -11.79 -23.65 0.51
CA PRO A 216 -11.39 -22.65 -0.49
C PRO A 216 -9.91 -22.30 -0.32
N PHE A 217 -9.35 -21.60 -1.31
CA PHE A 217 -7.96 -21.15 -1.26
C PHE A 217 -7.80 -19.64 -1.34
N PHE A 218 -6.71 -19.16 -0.74
CA PHE A 218 -6.17 -17.81 -0.87
C PHE A 218 -4.78 -17.94 -1.51
N VAL A 219 -4.55 -17.34 -2.68
CA VAL A 219 -3.24 -17.34 -3.36
C VAL A 219 -2.78 -15.91 -3.56
N THR A 220 -1.59 -15.56 -3.07
CA THR A 220 -0.91 -14.31 -3.44
C THR A 220 0.15 -14.55 -4.51
N ILE A 221 0.16 -13.70 -5.53
CA ILE A 221 1.10 -13.71 -6.64
C ILE A 221 1.77 -12.33 -6.68
N ALA A 222 3.05 -12.26 -6.31
CA ALA A 222 3.76 -11.01 -6.09
C ALA A 222 4.95 -10.82 -7.05
N PRO A 223 4.71 -10.49 -8.32
CA PRO A 223 5.78 -10.16 -9.27
C PRO A 223 6.50 -8.87 -8.87
N ILE A 224 7.77 -8.76 -9.24
CA ILE A 224 8.58 -7.56 -8.98
C ILE A 224 8.40 -6.45 -10.01
N ALA A 225 7.77 -6.73 -11.16
CA ALA A 225 7.56 -5.68 -12.14
C ALA A 225 6.48 -4.70 -11.67
N PRO A 226 6.66 -3.38 -11.88
CA PRO A 226 7.73 -2.70 -12.64
C PRO A 226 8.91 -2.14 -11.81
N HIS A 227 9.22 -2.67 -10.63
CA HIS A 227 10.36 -2.24 -9.81
C HIS A 227 11.67 -2.28 -10.62
N SER A 228 12.59 -1.36 -10.29
CA SER A 228 13.95 -1.31 -10.84
C SER A 228 14.65 -2.66 -10.79
N ASN A 229 15.48 -2.93 -11.80
CA ASN A 229 16.36 -4.09 -11.77
C ASN A 229 17.53 -3.81 -10.84
N VAL A 230 17.81 -4.72 -9.91
CA VAL A 230 18.91 -4.57 -8.95
C VAL A 230 19.90 -5.71 -9.12
N GLN A 231 21.16 -5.36 -9.34
CA GLN A 231 22.27 -6.30 -9.37
C GLN A 231 23.28 -5.90 -8.29
N GLY A 232 23.68 -6.84 -7.44
CA GLY A 232 24.70 -6.55 -6.45
C GLY A 232 26.05 -6.24 -7.13
N THR A 233 26.85 -5.38 -6.52
CA THR A 233 28.21 -5.12 -6.99
C THR A 233 29.16 -6.18 -6.43
N LEU A 234 29.81 -6.92 -7.34
CA LEU A 234 30.81 -7.92 -6.96
C LEU A 234 32.12 -7.23 -6.53
N ALA A 235 32.83 -7.81 -5.55
CA ALA A 235 34.13 -7.30 -5.12
C ALA A 235 35.17 -7.28 -6.28
N PRO A 236 36.05 -6.25 -6.39
CA PRO A 236 37.05 -6.18 -7.46
C PRO A 236 37.91 -7.45 -7.55
N GLY A 237 38.00 -8.06 -8.74
CA GLY A 237 38.79 -9.28 -8.98
C GLY A 237 37.98 -10.59 -8.95
N THR A 238 36.66 -10.53 -8.73
CA THR A 238 35.77 -11.69 -8.89
C THR A 238 35.66 -12.13 -10.35
N ASN A 239 35.84 -13.43 -10.60
CA ASN A 239 35.70 -14.02 -11.92
C ASN A 239 34.20 -14.21 -12.24
N THR A 240 33.64 -13.28 -13.00
CA THR A 240 32.21 -13.22 -13.36
C THR A 240 31.71 -14.48 -14.08
N THR A 241 32.60 -15.20 -14.78
CA THR A 241 32.27 -16.45 -15.49
C THR A 241 32.07 -17.64 -14.53
N ALA A 242 32.67 -17.62 -13.34
CA ALA A 242 32.58 -18.69 -12.35
C ALA A 242 31.37 -18.54 -11.41
N ILE A 243 30.88 -17.31 -11.19
CA ILE A 243 29.70 -17.02 -10.37
C ILE A 243 28.40 -17.34 -11.12
N ARG A 244 28.36 -17.09 -12.44
CA ARG A 244 27.21 -17.34 -13.34
C ARG A 244 26.92 -18.80 -13.70
N THR A 245 27.70 -19.75 -13.20
CA THR A 245 27.60 -21.14 -13.66
C THR A 245 27.61 -22.18 -12.57
N ASN A 246 27.96 -21.85 -11.32
CA ASN A 246 28.03 -22.81 -10.23
C ASN A 246 28.17 -22.13 -8.87
N ARG A 247 27.06 -21.80 -8.19
CA ARG A 247 26.95 -21.81 -6.71
C ARG A 247 25.53 -21.49 -6.24
N THR A 248 24.83 -22.53 -5.80
CA THR A 248 23.60 -22.48 -4.97
C THR A 248 23.92 -22.36 -3.47
N THR A 249 25.10 -21.86 -3.10
CA THR A 249 25.57 -21.90 -1.70
C THR A 249 25.74 -20.51 -1.09
N ALA A 250 25.59 -20.44 0.24
CA ALA A 250 25.82 -19.26 1.08
C ALA A 250 27.16 -18.53 0.83
N ALA A 251 28.14 -19.18 0.19
CA ALA A 251 29.40 -18.58 -0.22
C ALA A 251 29.24 -17.46 -1.27
N ALA A 252 28.16 -17.43 -2.05
CA ALA A 252 27.90 -16.33 -3.00
C ALA A 252 27.56 -15.01 -2.27
N ALA A 253 27.03 -15.07 -1.04
CA ALA A 253 26.74 -13.88 -0.24
C ALA A 253 28.01 -13.21 0.33
N GLU A 254 29.14 -13.95 0.40
CA GLU A 254 30.44 -13.41 0.86
C GLU A 254 31.16 -12.58 -0.22
N ASP A 255 30.84 -12.78 -1.50
CA ASP A 255 31.49 -12.11 -2.65
C ASP A 255 30.83 -10.76 -3.04
N TYR A 256 29.67 -10.43 -2.47
CA TYR A 256 28.98 -9.15 -2.64
C TYR A 256 29.48 -8.13 -1.62
N ILE A 257 29.78 -6.90 -2.07
CA ILE A 257 30.07 -5.80 -1.15
C ILE A 257 28.75 -5.41 -0.45
N PRO A 258 28.61 -5.59 0.87
CA PRO A 258 27.38 -5.24 1.57
C PRO A 258 27.05 -3.76 1.36
N GLY A 259 25.84 -3.48 0.86
CA GLY A 259 25.35 -2.12 0.63
C GLY A 259 25.78 -1.46 -0.67
N GLN A 260 26.44 -2.19 -1.58
CA GLN A 260 26.76 -1.69 -2.93
C GLN A 260 26.02 -2.53 -3.98
N PHE A 261 25.01 -1.91 -4.58
CA PHE A 261 24.18 -2.49 -5.62
C PHE A 261 23.94 -1.43 -6.70
N THR A 262 23.78 -1.89 -7.93
CA THR A 262 23.43 -1.02 -9.06
C THR A 262 21.95 -1.20 -9.33
N MET A 263 21.20 -0.11 -9.26
CA MET A 263 19.82 -0.05 -9.75
C MET A 263 19.84 0.44 -11.19
N THR A 264 19.11 -0.26 -12.06
CA THR A 264 18.90 0.14 -13.45
C THR A 264 17.41 0.15 -13.75
N ALA A 265 17.03 0.71 -14.90
CA ALA A 265 15.69 0.53 -15.42
C ALA A 265 15.30 -0.96 -15.44
N PRO A 266 14.01 -1.29 -15.26
CA PRO A 266 13.52 -2.66 -15.36
C PRO A 266 13.94 -3.33 -16.67
N ILE A 267 14.21 -4.62 -16.61
CA ILE A 267 14.50 -5.40 -17.81
C ILE A 267 13.16 -6.01 -18.26
N PRO A 268 12.63 -5.65 -19.45
CA PRO A 268 11.44 -6.28 -19.98
C PRO A 268 11.76 -7.68 -20.49
N ALA A 269 10.75 -8.54 -20.56
CA ALA A 269 10.89 -9.80 -21.27
C ALA A 269 11.30 -9.51 -22.72
N GLU A 270 12.16 -10.36 -23.29
CA GLU A 270 12.71 -10.15 -24.65
C GLU A 270 11.59 -9.94 -25.68
N ARG A 271 10.49 -10.71 -25.55
CA ARG A 271 9.29 -10.61 -26.39
C ARG A 271 8.59 -9.24 -26.33
N HIS A 272 8.80 -8.44 -25.29
CA HIS A 272 8.17 -7.13 -25.10
C HIS A 272 9.13 -5.95 -25.33
N ALA A 273 10.42 -6.20 -25.57
CA ALA A 273 11.45 -5.17 -25.66
C ALA A 273 11.22 -4.14 -26.80
N HIS A 274 10.43 -4.50 -27.81
CA HIS A 274 10.13 -3.65 -28.97
C HIS A 274 8.90 -2.75 -28.77
N LEU A 275 8.10 -2.97 -27.72
CA LEU A 275 6.82 -2.28 -27.54
C LEU A 275 6.99 -0.81 -27.14
N PHE A 276 5.96 0.01 -27.39
CA PHE A 276 5.87 1.41 -26.95
C PHE A 276 7.09 2.29 -27.27
N PRO A 277 7.64 2.28 -28.50
CA PRO A 277 8.86 3.01 -28.83
C PRO A 277 8.77 4.52 -28.59
N ASP A 278 7.56 5.08 -28.66
CA ASP A 278 7.30 6.51 -28.51
C ASP A 278 6.76 6.88 -27.11
N ALA A 279 6.66 5.92 -26.19
CA ALA A 279 6.22 6.22 -24.83
C ALA A 279 7.29 7.06 -24.09
N ILE A 280 6.80 8.11 -23.45
CA ILE A 280 7.54 9.06 -22.62
C ILE A 280 6.78 9.25 -21.31
N VAL A 281 7.47 9.70 -20.26
CA VAL A 281 6.82 10.01 -18.99
C VAL A 281 5.77 11.11 -19.22
N PRO A 282 4.56 11.00 -18.62
CA PRO A 282 3.57 12.08 -18.71
C PRO A 282 4.14 13.44 -18.31
N ARG A 283 4.09 14.40 -19.24
CA ARG A 283 4.56 15.78 -19.06
C ARG A 283 3.50 16.64 -18.37
N THR A 284 3.08 16.23 -17.18
CA THR A 284 2.14 16.99 -16.35
C THR A 284 2.78 18.30 -15.85
N PRO A 285 2.00 19.29 -15.37
CA PRO A 285 2.54 20.56 -14.88
C PRO A 285 3.59 20.44 -13.78
N HIS A 286 3.54 19.39 -12.96
CA HIS A 286 4.56 19.10 -11.94
C HIS A 286 5.69 18.20 -12.44
N PHE A 287 5.71 17.79 -13.71
CA PHE A 287 6.89 17.16 -14.31
C PHE A 287 7.97 18.22 -14.57
N ASN A 288 9.10 18.13 -13.86
CA ASN A 288 10.26 19.01 -13.99
C ASN A 288 9.94 20.53 -14.09
N PRO A 289 9.13 21.10 -13.16
CA PRO A 289 8.61 22.46 -13.27
C PRO A 289 9.73 23.51 -13.23
N ASP A 290 9.48 24.69 -13.81
CA ASP A 290 10.45 25.81 -13.85
C ASP A 290 10.81 26.37 -12.47
N THR A 291 9.87 26.30 -11.53
CA THR A 291 10.08 26.62 -10.11
C THR A 291 10.03 25.34 -9.30
N PRO A 292 11.01 25.06 -8.41
CA PRO A 292 10.94 23.89 -7.55
C PRO A 292 9.72 23.97 -6.62
N SER A 293 9.21 22.81 -6.24
CA SER A 293 8.03 22.66 -5.37
C SER A 293 8.38 21.78 -4.16
N GLY A 294 7.39 21.48 -3.32
CA GLY A 294 7.60 20.73 -2.08
C GLY A 294 8.39 21.51 -1.02
N VAL A 295 8.88 20.80 -0.03
CA VAL A 295 9.76 21.33 1.02
C VAL A 295 11.07 20.55 1.11
N SER A 296 11.89 20.88 2.09
CA SER A 296 13.13 20.16 2.40
C SER A 296 14.04 20.02 1.19
N TRP A 297 14.63 18.85 1.00
CA TRP A 297 15.54 18.59 -0.10
C TRP A 297 14.87 18.70 -1.47
N VAL A 298 13.56 18.41 -1.57
CA VAL A 298 12.79 18.50 -2.83
C VAL A 298 12.77 19.94 -3.35
N SER A 299 12.55 20.92 -2.46
CA SER A 299 12.55 22.35 -2.81
C SER A 299 13.89 22.88 -3.35
N ARG A 300 14.98 22.11 -3.19
CA ARG A 300 16.34 22.47 -3.59
C ARG A 300 16.81 21.71 -4.84
N LEU A 301 15.98 20.83 -5.40
CA LEU A 301 16.35 20.05 -6.57
C LEU A 301 16.58 20.95 -7.80
N PRO A 302 17.70 20.79 -8.52
CA PRO A 302 17.92 21.49 -9.77
C PRO A 302 16.88 21.03 -10.82
N GLN A 303 16.56 21.91 -11.77
CA GLN A 303 15.77 21.50 -12.92
C GLN A 303 16.56 20.45 -13.72
N GLN A 304 15.90 19.37 -14.13
CA GLN A 304 16.51 18.28 -14.86
C GLN A 304 16.86 18.73 -16.28
N THR A 305 18.02 18.30 -16.78
CA THR A 305 18.49 18.57 -18.15
C THR A 305 17.72 17.73 -19.18
N GLU A 306 17.83 18.08 -20.45
CA GLU A 306 17.22 17.30 -21.55
C GLU A 306 17.71 15.84 -21.58
N ASP A 307 19.01 15.61 -21.32
CA ASP A 307 19.58 14.25 -21.23
C ASP A 307 18.97 13.44 -20.08
N ASN A 308 18.77 14.08 -18.92
CA ASN A 308 18.11 13.46 -17.77
C ASN A 308 16.65 13.12 -18.10
N VAL A 309 15.94 14.04 -18.74
CA VAL A 309 14.55 13.84 -19.15
C VAL A 309 14.44 12.69 -20.16
N ALA A 310 15.36 12.60 -21.12
CA ALA A 310 15.41 11.49 -22.07
C ALA A 310 15.71 10.14 -21.40
N ALA A 311 16.57 10.12 -20.39
CA ALA A 311 16.81 8.92 -19.58
C ALA A 311 15.59 8.48 -18.77
N ASN A 312 14.85 9.44 -18.22
CA ASN A 312 13.59 9.20 -17.52
C ASN A 312 12.53 8.61 -18.46
N ASP A 313 12.46 9.07 -19.71
CA ASP A 313 11.58 8.47 -20.72
C ASP A 313 11.96 7.04 -21.05
N HIS A 314 13.26 6.75 -21.16
CA HIS A 314 13.74 5.38 -21.33
C HIS A 314 13.34 4.51 -20.14
N PHE A 315 13.58 4.98 -18.92
CA PHE A 315 13.24 4.26 -17.69
C PHE A 315 11.75 3.94 -17.62
N TYR A 316 10.89 4.93 -17.88
CA TYR A 316 9.44 4.75 -17.93
C TYR A 316 9.00 3.77 -19.00
N ARG A 317 9.58 3.83 -20.21
CA ARG A 317 9.28 2.88 -21.27
C ARG A 317 9.63 1.45 -20.88
N GLN A 318 10.77 1.26 -20.19
CA GLN A 318 11.19 -0.05 -19.70
C GLN A 318 10.23 -0.60 -18.63
N ARG A 319 9.73 0.25 -17.73
CA ARG A 319 8.66 -0.11 -16.77
C ARG A 319 7.39 -0.60 -17.48
N LEU A 320 6.89 0.15 -18.46
CA LEU A 320 5.70 -0.25 -19.24
C LEU A 320 5.88 -1.59 -19.97
N ARG A 321 7.08 -1.83 -20.48
CA ARG A 321 7.43 -3.09 -21.16
C ARG A 321 7.54 -4.27 -20.19
N ALA A 322 8.13 -4.06 -19.01
CA ALA A 322 8.19 -5.09 -17.97
C ALA A 322 6.79 -5.48 -17.46
N LEU A 323 5.87 -4.51 -17.35
CA LEU A 323 4.47 -4.76 -17.00
C LEU A 323 3.73 -5.68 -17.99
N GLN A 324 4.20 -5.84 -19.23
CA GLN A 324 3.50 -6.69 -20.19
C GLN A 324 3.54 -8.19 -19.80
N ALA A 325 4.58 -8.62 -19.09
CA ALA A 325 4.60 -9.97 -18.52
C ALA A 325 3.62 -10.11 -17.33
N VAL A 326 3.39 -9.04 -16.56
CA VAL A 326 2.34 -9.02 -15.53
C VAL A 326 0.95 -8.99 -16.15
N ASP A 327 0.77 -8.27 -17.27
CA ASP A 327 -0.48 -8.27 -18.03
C ASP A 327 -0.83 -9.70 -18.51
N GLU A 328 0.17 -10.44 -19.01
CA GLU A 328 0.04 -11.87 -19.37
C GLU A 328 -0.27 -12.76 -18.15
N LEU A 329 0.35 -12.49 -17.00
CA LEU A 329 0.06 -13.17 -15.73
C LEU A 329 -1.42 -13.04 -15.35
N VAL A 330 -2.00 -11.84 -15.48
CA VAL A 330 -3.42 -11.60 -15.18
C VAL A 330 -4.34 -12.46 -16.05
N GLU A 331 -4.09 -12.52 -17.37
CA GLU A 331 -4.88 -13.37 -18.27
C GLU A 331 -4.70 -14.85 -17.94
N ALA A 332 -3.47 -15.31 -17.69
CA ALA A 332 -3.19 -16.71 -17.35
C ALA A 332 -3.95 -17.18 -16.10
N VAL A 333 -3.98 -16.37 -15.03
CA VAL A 333 -4.73 -16.66 -13.79
C VAL A 333 -6.23 -16.73 -14.07
N VAL A 334 -6.78 -15.74 -14.77
CA VAL A 334 -8.22 -15.65 -15.04
C VAL A 334 -8.68 -16.78 -15.95
N GLU A 335 -7.92 -17.11 -16.99
CA GLU A 335 -8.20 -18.22 -17.90
C GLU A 335 -8.10 -19.58 -17.20
N GLN A 336 -7.13 -19.77 -16.31
CA GLN A 336 -7.02 -21.01 -15.53
C GLN A 336 -8.23 -21.21 -14.62
N LEU A 337 -8.63 -20.17 -13.88
CA LEU A 337 -9.83 -20.22 -13.03
C LEU A 337 -11.11 -20.43 -13.85
N ALA A 338 -11.21 -19.82 -15.04
CA ALA A 338 -12.35 -19.99 -15.94
C ALA A 338 -12.41 -21.43 -16.48
N ALA A 339 -11.27 -21.99 -16.91
CA ALA A 339 -11.18 -23.37 -17.39
C ALA A 339 -11.54 -24.39 -16.31
N ALA A 340 -11.23 -24.08 -15.04
CA ALA A 340 -11.62 -24.88 -13.88
C ALA A 340 -13.08 -24.67 -13.43
N GLY A 341 -13.81 -23.73 -14.06
CA GLY A 341 -15.18 -23.37 -13.66
C GLY A 341 -15.26 -22.71 -12.28
N GLN A 342 -14.18 -22.10 -11.80
CA GLN A 342 -14.06 -21.48 -10.47
C GLN A 342 -14.01 -19.95 -10.51
N LEU A 343 -13.93 -19.33 -11.70
CA LEU A 343 -13.83 -17.87 -11.83
C LEU A 343 -14.99 -17.13 -11.15
N ASP A 344 -16.24 -17.60 -11.32
CA ASP A 344 -17.42 -16.96 -10.74
C ASP A 344 -17.53 -17.14 -9.22
N ASN A 345 -16.70 -18.01 -8.62
CA ASN A 345 -16.58 -18.22 -7.17
C ASN A 345 -15.26 -17.65 -6.62
N THR A 346 -14.53 -16.83 -7.40
CA THR A 346 -13.21 -16.34 -6.99
C THR A 346 -13.18 -14.81 -7.00
N TYR A 347 -12.79 -14.22 -5.87
CA TYR A 347 -12.39 -12.82 -5.85
C TYR A 347 -10.95 -12.71 -6.36
N ILE A 348 -10.70 -11.76 -7.26
CA ILE A 348 -9.38 -11.40 -7.75
C ILE A 348 -9.12 -9.95 -7.39
N PHE A 349 -8.14 -9.73 -6.54
CA PHE A 349 -7.64 -8.42 -6.16
C PHE A 349 -6.34 -8.13 -6.92
N TYR A 350 -6.18 -6.89 -7.36
CA TYR A 350 -4.97 -6.41 -8.00
C TYR A 350 -4.56 -5.08 -7.36
N SER A 351 -3.33 -5.00 -6.84
CA SER A 351 -2.78 -3.77 -6.24
C SER A 351 -1.26 -3.69 -6.40
N SER A 352 -0.65 -2.61 -5.89
CA SER A 352 0.79 -2.39 -5.79
C SER A 352 1.19 -2.13 -4.34
N ASP A 353 2.41 -2.49 -3.93
CA ASP A 353 2.89 -2.20 -2.57
C ASP A 353 3.20 -0.71 -2.33
N ASN A 354 3.53 0.05 -3.37
CA ASN A 354 3.59 1.51 -3.37
C ASN A 354 3.52 2.04 -4.80
N GLY A 355 3.37 3.36 -4.92
CA GLY A 355 3.44 4.07 -6.18
C GLY A 355 4.88 4.33 -6.61
N PHE A 356 5.04 5.20 -7.61
CA PHE A 356 6.34 5.54 -8.17
C PHE A 356 6.28 6.86 -8.94
N HIS A 357 7.25 7.74 -8.71
CA HIS A 357 7.41 8.99 -9.45
C HIS A 357 8.58 8.93 -10.44
N ILE A 358 8.48 9.69 -11.53
CA ILE A 358 9.56 9.90 -12.49
C ILE A 358 9.50 11.35 -12.99
N GLY A 359 10.32 12.24 -12.45
CA GLY A 359 10.40 13.64 -12.86
C GLY A 359 9.34 14.57 -12.25
N GLN A 360 8.26 14.04 -11.67
CA GLN A 360 7.32 14.83 -10.88
C GLN A 360 8.07 15.52 -9.72
N HIS A 361 7.80 16.80 -9.48
CA HIS A 361 8.50 17.64 -8.52
C HIS A 361 10.03 17.74 -8.73
N ARG A 362 10.52 17.44 -9.95
CA ARG A 362 11.95 17.27 -10.29
C ARG A 362 12.61 16.06 -9.65
N LEU A 363 11.84 15.14 -9.07
CA LEU A 363 12.34 13.92 -8.46
C LEU A 363 12.89 12.97 -9.55
N GLN A 364 13.96 12.26 -9.23
CA GLN A 364 14.46 11.17 -10.07
C GLN A 364 13.57 9.93 -9.89
N PRO A 365 13.64 8.90 -10.78
CA PRO A 365 12.88 7.66 -10.57
C PRO A 365 13.01 7.11 -9.15
N GLY A 366 11.88 6.92 -8.46
CA GLY A 366 11.86 6.44 -7.08
C GLY A 366 10.50 6.49 -6.41
N LYS A 367 10.52 6.35 -5.08
CA LYS A 367 9.36 6.43 -4.18
C LYS A 367 9.73 7.18 -2.89
N GLU A 368 9.07 6.89 -1.76
CA GLU A 368 9.39 7.39 -0.42
C GLU A 368 9.00 8.85 -0.13
N CYS A 369 8.27 9.49 -1.03
CA CYS A 369 7.67 10.81 -0.81
C CYS A 369 6.16 10.68 -0.52
N GLY A 370 5.58 11.72 0.07
CA GLY A 370 4.13 11.75 0.33
C GLY A 370 3.30 12.37 -0.81
N PHE A 371 3.87 12.47 -2.02
CA PHE A 371 3.15 12.91 -3.21
C PHE A 371 2.22 11.80 -3.72
N GLU A 372 1.12 12.17 -4.38
CA GLU A 372 0.10 11.22 -4.87
C GLU A 372 0.73 10.12 -5.76
N GLU A 373 1.76 10.43 -6.54
CA GLU A 373 2.51 9.44 -7.34
C GLU A 373 3.05 8.26 -6.54
N ASP A 374 3.43 8.47 -5.27
CA ASP A 374 4.07 7.48 -4.41
C ASP A 374 3.08 6.78 -3.48
N ILE A 375 2.04 7.52 -3.03
CA ILE A 375 1.10 7.01 -2.02
C ILE A 375 -0.21 6.47 -2.59
N ASN A 376 -0.69 6.94 -3.75
CA ASN A 376 -1.90 6.44 -4.38
C ASN A 376 -1.56 5.32 -5.37
N VAL A 377 -2.16 4.15 -5.16
CA VAL A 377 -1.87 2.94 -5.94
C VAL A 377 -3.14 2.38 -6.55
N PRO A 378 -3.03 1.63 -7.67
CA PRO A 378 -4.18 0.93 -8.22
C PRO A 378 -4.76 -0.05 -7.20
N LEU A 379 -6.09 -0.09 -7.07
CA LEU A 379 -6.79 -1.20 -6.44
C LEU A 379 -7.97 -1.61 -7.32
N ILE A 380 -7.92 -2.81 -7.87
CA ILE A 380 -8.98 -3.36 -8.71
C ILE A 380 -9.47 -4.65 -8.06
N VAL A 381 -10.80 -4.79 -7.94
CA VAL A 381 -11.43 -5.98 -7.38
C VAL A 381 -12.43 -6.52 -8.39
N ARG A 382 -12.34 -7.82 -8.68
CA ARG A 382 -13.31 -8.60 -9.44
C ARG A 382 -13.79 -9.74 -8.55
N GLY A 383 -15.07 -10.12 -8.61
CA GLY A 383 -15.53 -11.33 -7.92
C GLY A 383 -17.06 -11.43 -7.81
N PRO A 384 -17.57 -12.44 -7.10
CA PRO A 384 -18.99 -12.55 -6.77
C PRO A 384 -19.50 -11.25 -6.16
N GLY A 385 -20.66 -10.74 -6.58
CA GLY A 385 -21.27 -9.53 -6.00
C GLY A 385 -20.63 -8.19 -6.39
N VAL A 386 -19.40 -8.19 -6.90
CA VAL A 386 -18.69 -6.96 -7.29
C VAL A 386 -19.25 -6.37 -8.59
N ALA A 387 -19.46 -5.05 -8.61
CA ALA A 387 -19.94 -4.36 -9.80
C ALA A 387 -18.91 -4.41 -10.94
N HIS A 388 -19.37 -4.61 -12.17
CA HIS A 388 -18.53 -4.68 -13.37
C HIS A 388 -18.37 -3.31 -14.02
N GLY A 389 -17.17 -2.97 -14.49
CA GLY A 389 -16.89 -1.73 -15.22
C GLY A 389 -17.16 -0.48 -14.39
N HIS A 390 -17.05 -0.59 -13.07
CA HIS A 390 -17.37 0.47 -12.13
C HIS A 390 -16.08 1.12 -11.60
N ALA A 391 -16.17 2.40 -11.24
CA ALA A 391 -15.08 3.13 -10.60
C ALA A 391 -15.62 3.85 -9.36
N VAL A 392 -15.04 3.54 -8.20
CA VAL A 392 -15.37 4.16 -6.92
C VAL A 392 -14.38 5.30 -6.68
N ARG A 393 -14.92 6.51 -6.53
CA ARG A 393 -14.15 7.76 -6.44
C ARG A 393 -14.21 8.46 -5.09
N HIS A 394 -15.22 8.16 -4.29
CA HIS A 394 -15.49 8.89 -3.06
C HIS A 394 -14.96 8.16 -1.83
N THR A 395 -14.95 6.82 -1.87
CA THR A 395 -14.44 5.99 -0.78
C THR A 395 -12.91 6.02 -0.76
N VAL A 396 -12.35 6.38 0.39
CA VAL A 396 -10.91 6.28 0.67
C VAL A 396 -10.64 4.95 1.33
N THR A 397 -9.65 4.22 0.83
CA THR A 397 -9.15 3.00 1.46
C THR A 397 -7.64 2.99 1.54
N THR A 398 -7.13 2.09 2.36
CA THR A 398 -5.70 1.95 2.61
C THR A 398 -5.26 0.51 2.68
N HIS A 399 -3.94 0.26 2.62
CA HIS A 399 -3.40 -1.10 2.76
C HIS A 399 -3.79 -1.79 4.07
N THR A 400 -4.02 -1.05 5.15
CA THR A 400 -4.47 -1.63 6.43
C THR A 400 -5.89 -2.19 6.34
N ASP A 401 -6.68 -1.80 5.34
CA ASP A 401 -8.03 -2.32 5.11
C ASP A 401 -8.04 -3.69 4.40
N LEU A 402 -6.94 -4.10 3.75
CA LEU A 402 -6.92 -5.33 2.95
C LEU A 402 -6.99 -6.61 3.81
N ALA A 403 -6.20 -6.71 4.88
CA ALA A 403 -6.28 -7.85 5.81
C ALA A 403 -7.70 -8.07 6.40
N PRO A 404 -8.38 -7.05 6.98
CA PRO A 404 -9.75 -7.22 7.44
C PRO A 404 -10.73 -7.58 6.31
N THR A 405 -10.53 -7.06 5.10
CA THR A 405 -11.36 -7.39 3.94
C THR A 405 -11.26 -8.87 3.58
N PHE A 406 -10.04 -9.38 3.41
CA PHE A 406 -9.81 -10.79 3.08
C PHE A 406 -10.36 -11.72 4.16
N LEU A 407 -10.17 -11.36 5.43
CA LEU A 407 -10.69 -12.13 6.54
C LEU A 407 -12.23 -12.11 6.58
N GLY A 408 -12.85 -10.97 6.27
CA GLY A 408 -14.30 -10.83 6.15
C GLY A 408 -14.89 -11.71 5.03
N LEU A 409 -14.29 -11.67 3.83
CA LEU A 409 -14.66 -12.53 2.71
C LEU A 409 -14.49 -14.02 3.03
N ALA A 410 -13.49 -14.36 3.85
CA ALA A 410 -13.27 -15.71 4.35
C ALA A 410 -14.29 -16.15 5.44
N GLY A 411 -15.22 -15.28 5.84
CA GLY A 411 -16.14 -15.52 6.96
C GLY A 411 -15.43 -15.60 8.32
N GLY A 412 -14.25 -15.00 8.44
CA GLY A 412 -13.54 -14.81 9.69
C GLY A 412 -14.16 -13.69 10.54
N GLY A 413 -13.85 -13.68 11.84
CA GLY A 413 -14.31 -12.64 12.75
C GLY A 413 -13.55 -11.32 12.57
N SER A 414 -14.20 -10.19 12.90
CA SER A 414 -13.52 -8.89 13.00
C SER A 414 -12.51 -8.90 14.15
N ARG A 415 -11.30 -8.37 13.92
CA ARG A 415 -10.24 -8.26 14.94
C ARG A 415 -10.09 -6.84 15.46
N ASP A 416 -9.76 -6.72 16.74
CA ASP A 416 -9.71 -5.45 17.49
C ASP A 416 -8.40 -4.71 17.47
N ASP A 417 -7.43 -5.29 16.81
CA ASP A 417 -6.07 -4.81 16.68
C ASP A 417 -5.74 -4.31 15.27
N PHE A 418 -6.73 -4.18 14.38
CA PHE A 418 -6.57 -3.58 13.05
C PHE A 418 -6.66 -2.05 13.10
N ASP A 419 -5.67 -1.41 12.50
CA ASP A 419 -5.53 0.04 12.38
C ASP A 419 -6.23 0.59 11.13
N GLY A 420 -6.13 1.91 10.93
CA GLY A 420 -6.76 2.67 9.86
C GLY A 420 -5.80 3.64 9.14
N LEU A 421 -6.30 4.84 8.83
CA LEU A 421 -5.83 5.78 7.79
C LEU A 421 -4.56 6.60 8.15
N ALA A 422 -3.50 5.97 8.68
CA ALA A 422 -2.24 6.65 8.96
C ALA A 422 -1.27 6.56 7.77
N ILE A 423 -0.62 7.68 7.39
CA ILE A 423 0.46 7.71 6.39
C ILE A 423 1.75 8.22 7.03
N ASP A 424 2.76 7.35 7.09
CA ASP A 424 4.02 7.58 7.79
C ASP A 424 5.22 7.23 6.90
N TYR A 425 6.36 7.89 7.11
CA TYR A 425 7.63 7.43 6.53
C TYR A 425 8.83 7.78 7.42
N TRP A 426 9.83 6.90 7.45
CA TRP A 426 11.11 7.08 8.14
C TRP A 426 12.25 6.67 7.22
N GLY A 427 13.41 7.27 7.40
CA GLY A 427 14.63 6.80 6.75
C GLY A 427 15.18 7.74 5.70
N TYR A 428 15.88 7.13 4.76
CA TYR A 428 16.55 7.80 3.67
C TYR A 428 15.74 7.67 2.40
N GLY A 429 15.60 8.75 1.63
CA GLY A 429 15.18 8.61 0.24
C GLY A 429 16.26 7.87 -0.56
N TYR A 430 15.88 7.00 -1.50
CA TYR A 430 16.77 6.30 -2.41
C TYR A 430 16.37 6.59 -3.85
N ILE A 431 17.34 7.07 -4.63
CA ILE A 431 17.14 7.34 -6.05
C ILE A 431 17.45 6.07 -6.84
N GLU A 432 16.47 5.59 -7.61
CA GLU A 432 16.57 4.36 -8.40
C GLU A 432 16.99 4.61 -9.86
N GLY A 433 16.95 5.88 -10.29
CA GLY A 433 17.44 6.31 -11.59
C GLY A 433 18.96 6.46 -11.67
N GLN A 434 19.47 6.63 -12.89
CA GLN A 434 20.91 6.74 -13.16
C GLN A 434 21.52 8.12 -12.81
N TYR A 435 20.69 9.16 -12.69
CA TYR A 435 21.11 10.53 -12.35
C TYR A 435 20.90 10.81 -10.87
N ASP A 436 21.83 11.57 -10.28
CA ASP A 436 21.83 11.93 -8.85
C ASP A 436 21.70 10.73 -7.89
N ALA A 437 22.12 9.54 -8.34
CA ALA A 437 22.03 8.31 -7.58
C ALA A 437 22.69 8.46 -6.20
N GLY A 438 21.95 8.11 -5.15
CA GLY A 438 22.40 8.27 -3.78
C GLY A 438 21.29 8.19 -2.76
N ARG A 439 21.68 8.41 -1.51
CA ARG A 439 20.78 8.45 -0.34
C ARG A 439 20.46 9.90 0.01
N ILE A 440 19.18 10.20 0.18
CA ILE A 440 18.69 11.47 0.70
C ILE A 440 18.50 11.33 2.21
N LEU A 441 19.21 12.15 2.97
CA LEU A 441 19.12 12.14 4.44
C LEU A 441 17.92 12.97 4.94
N ASN A 442 17.45 12.65 6.15
CA ASN A 442 16.37 13.37 6.84
C ASN A 442 15.04 13.37 6.06
N ASN A 443 14.67 12.25 5.44
CA ASN A 443 13.42 12.12 4.68
C ASN A 443 12.23 11.67 5.56
N THR A 444 12.35 11.69 6.88
CA THR A 444 11.30 11.26 7.81
C THR A 444 10.18 12.29 7.93
N TYR A 445 8.92 11.86 7.78
CA TYR A 445 7.73 12.71 7.91
C TYR A 445 6.51 11.95 8.47
N LYS A 446 5.54 12.73 8.98
CA LYS A 446 4.18 12.30 9.30
C LYS A 446 3.22 12.98 8.34
N ALA A 447 2.28 12.24 7.77
CA ALA A 447 1.31 12.78 6.84
C ALA A 447 -0.12 12.33 7.15
N LEU A 448 -1.06 13.19 6.75
CA LEU A 448 -2.49 12.99 6.83
C LEU A 448 -3.08 13.26 5.44
N ARG A 449 -3.86 12.30 4.95
CA ARG A 449 -4.78 12.49 3.83
C ARG A 449 -6.19 12.63 4.39
N LEU A 450 -6.83 13.77 4.17
CA LEU A 450 -8.17 14.06 4.67
C LEU A 450 -9.12 14.42 3.53
N VAL A 451 -10.07 13.53 3.28
CA VAL A 451 -11.05 13.66 2.19
C VAL A 451 -12.45 13.80 2.78
N GLY A 452 -13.23 14.72 2.25
CA GLY A 452 -14.67 14.86 2.53
C GLY A 452 -15.44 15.20 1.25
N ASP A 453 -16.73 15.50 1.41
CA ASP A 453 -17.62 15.75 0.26
C ASP A 453 -17.18 16.96 -0.59
N ASP A 454 -16.59 17.97 0.03
CA ASP A 454 -16.21 19.24 -0.60
C ASP A 454 -14.82 19.75 -0.17
N TYR A 455 -13.95 18.85 0.29
CA TYR A 455 -12.54 19.14 0.56
C TYR A 455 -11.65 17.93 0.33
N ASP A 456 -10.41 18.19 -0.11
CA ASP A 456 -9.46 17.14 -0.42
C ASP A 456 -8.05 17.59 -0.03
N LEU A 457 -7.61 17.25 1.19
CA LEU A 457 -6.39 17.81 1.80
C LEU A 457 -5.29 16.78 1.98
N TYR A 458 -4.05 17.19 1.74
CA TYR A 458 -2.83 16.51 2.19
C TYR A 458 -2.07 17.45 3.12
N TYR A 459 -1.69 16.97 4.30
CA TYR A 459 -0.88 17.71 5.27
C TYR A 459 0.28 16.85 5.76
N SER A 460 1.50 17.40 5.77
CA SER A 460 2.68 16.70 6.27
C SER A 460 3.53 17.57 7.19
N VAL A 461 4.20 16.90 8.14
CA VAL A 461 5.20 17.48 9.04
C VAL A 461 6.47 16.66 8.94
N TRP A 462 7.55 17.30 8.54
CA TRP A 462 8.86 16.68 8.35
C TRP A 462 9.70 16.77 9.63
N CYS A 463 10.62 15.83 9.82
CA CYS A 463 11.55 15.84 10.95
C CYS A 463 12.49 17.04 10.96
N SER A 464 12.67 17.72 9.83
CA SER A 464 13.35 19.00 9.70
C SER A 464 12.55 20.20 10.25
N GLY A 465 11.28 20.00 10.60
CA GLY A 465 10.35 21.05 11.00
C GLY A 465 9.63 21.74 9.83
N GLU A 466 9.87 21.29 8.59
CA GLU A 466 9.19 21.78 7.40
C GLU A 466 7.80 21.14 7.26
N HIS A 467 6.88 21.84 6.58
CA HIS A 467 5.47 21.46 6.51
C HIS A 467 4.93 21.61 5.10
N GLU A 468 4.03 20.71 4.72
CA GLU A 468 3.29 20.81 3.46
C GLU A 468 1.79 20.80 3.75
N LEU A 469 1.05 21.63 3.03
CA LEU A 469 -0.40 21.60 3.00
C LEU A 469 -0.86 21.83 1.56
N TYR A 470 -1.53 20.85 0.97
CA TYR A 470 -2.11 20.94 -0.36
C TYR A 470 -3.62 20.72 -0.31
N ASP A 471 -4.36 21.52 -1.07
CA ASP A 471 -5.76 21.28 -1.38
C ASP A 471 -5.85 20.67 -2.79
N LEU A 472 -5.93 19.35 -2.86
CA LEU A 472 -5.94 18.56 -4.08
C LEU A 472 -7.20 18.79 -4.92
N SER A 473 -8.25 19.39 -4.35
CA SER A 473 -9.42 19.84 -5.09
C SER A 473 -9.07 20.91 -6.13
N ASN A 474 -8.07 21.75 -5.81
CA ASN A 474 -7.65 22.89 -6.63
C ASN A 474 -6.19 22.78 -7.11
N ASP A 475 -5.39 21.94 -6.46
CA ASP A 475 -3.97 21.72 -6.71
C ASP A 475 -3.65 20.22 -6.78
N ARG A 476 -4.27 19.54 -7.75
CA ARG A 476 -4.11 18.08 -7.97
C ARG A 476 -2.67 17.60 -8.19
N TYR A 477 -1.74 18.54 -8.39
CA TYR A 477 -0.33 18.28 -8.69
C TYR A 477 0.59 18.77 -7.57
N GLN A 478 0.03 19.17 -6.42
CA GLN A 478 0.79 19.51 -5.21
C GLN A 478 1.90 20.56 -5.43
N LEU A 479 1.64 21.56 -6.28
CA LEU A 479 2.62 22.60 -6.62
C LEU A 479 2.54 23.81 -5.69
N ASN A 480 1.41 24.03 -5.04
CA ASN A 480 1.09 25.24 -4.29
C ASN A 480 0.93 24.91 -2.80
N ASN A 481 2.06 24.89 -2.09
CA ASN A 481 2.04 24.68 -0.64
C ASN A 481 1.33 25.85 0.07
N LEU A 482 0.18 25.56 0.68
CA LEU A 482 -0.65 26.53 1.41
C LEU A 482 -0.10 26.85 2.81
N TYR A 483 0.89 26.10 3.28
CA TYR A 483 1.50 26.36 4.57
C TYR A 483 2.19 27.73 4.56
N PRO A 484 1.85 28.64 5.50
CA PRO A 484 2.29 30.03 5.43
C PRO A 484 3.80 30.16 5.66
N ALA A 485 4.47 30.88 4.76
CA ALA A 485 5.86 31.27 4.95
C ALA A 485 6.00 32.20 6.18
N PRO A 486 7.15 32.19 6.87
CA PRO A 486 7.41 33.10 7.98
C PRO A 486 7.17 34.56 7.56
N ASN A 487 6.38 35.30 8.35
CA ASN A 487 6.02 36.70 8.14
C ASN A 487 5.04 37.01 6.98
N GLN A 488 4.36 36.00 6.42
CA GLN A 488 3.22 36.24 5.52
C GLN A 488 1.89 36.02 6.23
N PRO A 489 0.85 36.84 5.94
CA PRO A 489 -0.48 36.56 6.46
C PRO A 489 -0.95 35.20 5.93
N PRO A 490 -1.56 34.35 6.78
CA PRO A 490 -2.03 33.05 6.32
C PRO A 490 -3.08 33.23 5.21
N PRO A 491 -3.00 32.46 4.11
CA PRO A 491 -4.04 32.48 3.09
C PRO A 491 -5.39 32.05 3.67
N LEU A 492 -6.47 32.31 2.93
CA LEU A 492 -7.80 31.84 3.30
C LEU A 492 -8.08 30.49 2.64
N PHE A 493 -8.58 29.55 3.43
CA PHE A 493 -9.12 28.28 2.96
C PHE A 493 -10.64 28.40 2.81
N SER A 494 -11.16 27.85 1.71
CA SER A 494 -12.59 27.73 1.45
C SER A 494 -12.89 26.32 0.99
N PHE A 495 -13.95 25.72 1.52
CA PHE A 495 -14.47 24.45 1.03
C PHE A 495 -15.05 24.62 -0.38
N ALA A 496 -15.01 23.56 -1.20
CA ALA A 496 -15.46 23.60 -2.59
C ALA A 496 -16.96 23.95 -2.73
N SER A 497 -17.80 23.61 -1.73
CA SER A 497 -19.22 23.98 -1.73
C SER A 497 -19.46 25.49 -1.55
N ASN A 498 -18.47 26.24 -1.05
CA ASN A 498 -18.58 27.65 -0.67
C ASN A 498 -19.74 27.95 0.30
N THR A 499 -20.22 26.96 1.05
CA THR A 499 -21.36 27.12 1.98
C THR A 499 -20.95 27.73 3.33
N THR A 500 -19.67 27.65 3.68
CA THR A 500 -19.10 28.19 4.91
C THR A 500 -18.22 29.40 4.63
N ARG A 501 -18.04 30.28 5.62
CA ARG A 501 -17.16 31.45 5.47
C ARG A 501 -15.71 30.99 5.38
N PRO A 502 -14.88 31.59 4.49
CA PRO A 502 -13.47 31.28 4.42
C PRO A 502 -12.79 31.43 5.79
N ARG A 503 -11.88 30.51 6.11
CA ARG A 503 -11.13 30.48 7.37
C ARG A 503 -9.64 30.73 7.09
N PRO A 504 -8.90 31.41 7.97
CA PRO A 504 -7.44 31.45 7.87
C PRO A 504 -6.87 30.03 7.85
N VAL A 505 -5.95 29.74 6.93
CA VAL A 505 -5.30 28.44 6.80
C VAL A 505 -4.61 28.02 8.10
N SER A 506 -4.12 28.97 8.91
CA SER A 506 -3.59 28.68 10.24
C SER A 506 -4.59 27.96 11.16
N GLN A 507 -5.88 28.29 11.07
CA GLN A 507 -6.91 27.60 11.84
C GLN A 507 -7.12 26.17 11.32
N VAL A 508 -7.06 25.97 10.00
CA VAL A 508 -7.15 24.64 9.37
C VAL A 508 -5.96 23.78 9.79
N ILE A 509 -4.74 24.30 9.66
CA ILE A 509 -3.49 23.65 10.11
C ILE A 509 -3.62 23.19 11.57
N ALA A 510 -4.15 24.03 12.46
CA ALA A 510 -4.28 23.64 13.86
C ALA A 510 -5.13 22.38 14.09
N ARG A 511 -6.13 22.11 13.23
CA ARG A 511 -6.98 20.90 13.31
C ARG A 511 -6.29 19.70 12.67
N LEU A 512 -5.70 19.91 11.50
CA LEU A 512 -4.97 18.87 10.78
C LEU A 512 -3.80 18.37 11.61
N ASP A 513 -3.10 19.28 12.30
CA ASP A 513 -1.99 18.95 13.17
C ASP A 513 -2.43 18.16 14.42
N SER A 514 -3.52 18.56 15.09
CA SER A 514 -4.07 17.79 16.20
C SER A 514 -4.60 16.42 15.76
N LEU A 515 -5.16 16.32 14.56
CA LEU A 515 -5.59 15.03 14.00
C LEU A 515 -4.38 14.14 13.66
N LEU A 516 -3.34 14.72 13.06
CA LEU A 516 -2.09 14.03 12.77
C LEU A 516 -1.38 13.57 14.05
N LEU A 517 -1.47 14.35 15.13
CA LEU A 517 -0.94 13.97 16.45
C LEU A 517 -1.66 12.74 17.02
N VAL A 518 -2.96 12.56 16.75
CA VAL A 518 -3.66 11.29 17.03
C VAL A 518 -3.11 10.18 16.12
N LEU A 519 -3.07 10.40 14.81
CA LEU A 519 -2.79 9.36 13.82
C LEU A 519 -1.36 8.82 13.89
N LYS A 520 -0.37 9.62 14.28
CA LYS A 520 1.03 9.18 14.39
C LYS A 520 1.30 8.19 15.53
N SER A 521 0.36 8.05 16.47
CA SER A 521 0.48 7.19 17.65
C SER A 521 -0.79 6.36 17.91
N CYS A 522 -1.74 6.36 16.98
CA CYS A 522 -3.03 5.71 17.11
C CYS A 522 -2.88 4.18 17.20
N LYS A 523 -3.91 3.53 17.73
CA LYS A 523 -4.03 2.06 17.77
C LYS A 523 -5.48 1.66 17.57
N ALA A 524 -5.69 0.71 16.69
CA ALA A 524 -6.99 0.14 16.41
C ALA A 524 -8.05 1.21 16.07
N SER A 525 -9.13 1.27 16.86
CA SER A 525 -10.23 2.20 16.63
C SER A 525 -9.83 3.68 16.67
N SER A 526 -8.76 4.07 17.37
CA SER A 526 -8.31 5.48 17.31
C SER A 526 -7.67 5.85 15.97
N CYS A 527 -7.25 4.86 15.16
CA CYS A 527 -6.78 5.08 13.79
C CYS A 527 -7.91 5.19 12.77
N THR A 528 -9.11 4.69 13.09
CA THR A 528 -10.27 4.70 12.19
C THR A 528 -11.31 5.76 12.60
N ASP A 529 -11.32 6.19 13.86
CA ASP A 529 -12.14 7.29 14.37
C ASP A 529 -11.29 8.32 15.17
N PRO A 530 -10.35 9.01 14.50
CA PRO A 530 -9.44 9.93 15.18
C PRO A 530 -10.15 11.18 15.72
N TRP A 531 -11.29 11.58 15.14
CA TRP A 531 -12.09 12.70 15.65
C TRP A 531 -12.72 12.39 17.01
N ARG A 532 -13.16 11.14 17.26
CA ARG A 532 -13.66 10.74 18.59
C ARG A 532 -12.60 10.80 19.68
N VAL A 533 -11.32 10.62 19.34
CA VAL A 533 -10.22 10.77 20.31
C VAL A 533 -10.13 12.22 20.79
N LEU A 534 -10.23 13.17 19.86
CA LEU A 534 -10.21 14.60 20.17
C LEU A 534 -11.52 15.09 20.77
N HIS A 535 -12.66 14.53 20.35
CA HIS A 535 -14.01 14.89 20.78
C HIS A 535 -14.81 13.66 21.25
N PRO A 536 -14.54 13.13 22.45
CA PRO A 536 -15.23 11.92 22.95
C PRO A 536 -16.76 12.07 23.00
N GLY A 537 -17.25 13.29 23.26
CA GLY A 537 -18.67 13.63 23.25
C GLY A 537 -19.35 13.56 21.87
N GLY A 538 -18.60 13.37 20.78
CA GLY A 538 -19.12 13.25 19.42
C GLY A 538 -19.58 14.57 18.80
N SER A 539 -19.11 15.70 19.31
CA SER A 539 -19.42 17.04 18.78
C SER A 539 -18.75 17.35 17.45
N VAL A 540 -17.72 16.57 17.07
CA VAL A 540 -16.96 16.70 15.84
C VAL A 540 -16.78 15.31 15.23
N SER A 541 -17.09 15.19 13.94
CA SER A 541 -16.91 13.98 13.14
C SER A 541 -16.14 14.21 11.84
N ASP A 542 -15.91 15.47 11.47
CA ASP A 542 -15.28 15.88 10.21
C ASP A 542 -14.64 17.27 10.35
N LEU A 543 -14.01 17.75 9.27
CA LEU A 543 -13.35 19.06 9.26
C LEU A 543 -14.34 20.23 9.36
N HIS A 544 -15.55 20.10 8.80
CA HIS A 544 -16.58 21.15 8.89
C HIS A 544 -16.92 21.43 10.35
N ALA A 545 -17.22 20.38 11.12
CA ALA A 545 -17.53 20.48 12.53
C ALA A 545 -16.31 20.96 13.35
N ALA A 546 -15.10 20.50 13.03
CA ALA A 546 -13.87 20.88 13.73
C ALA A 546 -13.50 22.36 13.57
N LEU A 547 -13.95 23.00 12.47
CA LEU A 547 -13.73 24.42 12.20
C LEU A 547 -14.75 25.34 12.86
N ALA A 548 -15.71 24.82 13.64
CA ALA A 548 -16.64 25.66 14.39
C ALA A 548 -15.88 26.55 15.41
N PRO A 549 -16.19 27.86 15.51
CA PRO A 549 -15.41 28.80 16.32
C PRO A 549 -15.29 28.45 17.80
N GLN A 550 -16.26 27.72 18.37
CA GLN A 550 -16.18 27.30 19.77
C GLN A 550 -14.98 26.37 20.07
N PHE A 551 -14.40 25.74 19.05
CA PHE A 551 -13.24 24.86 19.18
C PHE A 551 -11.91 25.56 18.90
N ASP A 552 -11.90 26.85 18.52
CA ASP A 552 -10.68 27.60 18.18
C ASP A 552 -9.64 27.54 19.31
N HIS A 553 -10.03 27.87 20.55
CA HIS A 553 -9.11 27.83 21.70
C HIS A 553 -8.52 26.43 21.93
N PHE A 554 -9.35 25.39 21.82
CA PHE A 554 -8.93 24.00 22.02
C PHE A 554 -7.83 23.59 21.04
N TYR A 555 -8.06 23.79 19.73
CA TYR A 555 -7.08 23.42 18.71
C TYR A 555 -5.87 24.34 18.69
N ASP A 556 -6.05 25.64 18.95
CA ASP A 556 -4.97 26.63 18.77
C ASP A 556 -4.03 26.70 19.99
N THR A 557 -4.57 26.48 21.20
CA THR A 557 -3.87 26.76 22.47
C THR A 557 -3.67 25.54 23.35
N GLU A 558 -4.63 24.60 23.36
CA GLU A 558 -4.57 23.48 24.30
C GLU A 558 -3.74 22.31 23.77
N GLN A 559 -3.76 22.03 22.46
CA GLN A 559 -3.03 20.92 21.85
C GLN A 559 -1.53 21.21 21.69
N GLU A 560 -0.72 20.16 21.85
CA GLU A 560 0.67 20.17 21.39
C GLU A 560 0.71 20.06 19.86
N ARG A 561 1.87 20.37 19.27
CA ARG A 561 2.08 20.29 17.83
C ARG A 561 2.94 19.10 17.45
N VAL A 562 2.65 18.48 16.31
CA VAL A 562 3.52 17.45 15.74
C VAL A 562 4.90 18.06 15.52
N SER A 563 5.91 17.41 16.09
CA SER A 563 7.31 17.83 15.99
C SER A 563 8.20 16.64 16.28
N PHE A 564 9.48 16.76 15.96
CA PHE A 564 10.47 15.72 16.16
C PHE A 564 11.64 16.28 16.97
N SER A 565 12.21 15.45 17.85
CA SER A 565 13.45 15.82 18.56
C SER A 565 14.69 15.53 17.71
N ARG A 566 14.59 14.60 16.74
CA ARG A 566 15.63 14.25 15.77
C ARG A 566 15.04 13.45 14.61
N CYS A 567 15.70 13.53 13.45
CA CYS A 567 15.42 12.67 12.31
C CYS A 567 16.05 11.29 12.52
N GLU A 568 15.23 10.24 12.54
CA GLU A 568 15.69 8.85 12.70
C GLU A 568 15.34 7.99 11.48
N LEU A 569 16.05 6.87 11.37
CA LEU A 569 15.90 5.92 10.26
C LEU A 569 14.77 4.90 10.45
N GLY A 570 14.18 4.90 11.63
CA GLY A 570 13.02 4.08 11.92
C GLY A 570 12.24 4.66 13.08
N TYR A 571 11.16 3.99 13.45
CA TYR A 571 10.30 4.46 14.52
C TYR A 571 10.96 4.29 15.89
N ILE A 572 11.42 5.41 16.46
CA ILE A 572 12.02 5.47 17.78
C ILE A 572 11.25 6.51 18.59
N ILE A 573 10.41 6.06 19.52
CA ILE A 573 9.47 6.93 20.27
C ILE A 573 10.14 8.18 20.87
N SER A 574 11.37 8.06 21.39
CA SER A 574 12.07 9.22 21.97
C SER A 574 12.53 10.27 20.95
N ALA A 575 12.47 9.98 19.65
CA ALA A 575 12.73 10.89 18.54
C ALA A 575 11.47 11.63 18.06
N GLU A 576 10.30 11.06 18.33
CA GLU A 576 9.03 11.44 17.71
C GLU A 576 8.38 12.67 18.36
N GLY A 577 8.96 13.27 19.41
CA GLY A 577 8.33 14.42 20.08
C GLY A 577 6.97 14.07 20.72
N PRO A 578 6.01 15.01 20.79
CA PRO A 578 4.68 14.79 21.35
C PRO A 578 3.98 13.54 20.82
N GLN A 579 3.35 12.78 21.72
CA GLN A 579 2.62 11.54 21.43
C GLN A 579 1.15 11.56 21.88
N ASP A 580 0.83 12.41 22.85
CA ASP A 580 -0.46 12.43 23.53
C ASP A 580 -1.28 13.64 23.08
N VAL A 581 -2.60 13.45 22.99
CA VAL A 581 -3.57 14.51 22.72
C VAL A 581 -4.41 14.81 23.96
N LYS A 582 -4.94 16.04 24.05
CA LYS A 582 -5.90 16.39 25.11
C LYS A 582 -7.32 16.22 24.57
N PRO A 583 -8.22 15.48 25.24
CA PRO A 583 -9.61 15.40 24.81
C PRO A 583 -10.36 16.69 25.13
N PHE A 584 -11.21 17.13 24.21
CA PHE A 584 -12.08 18.30 24.41
C PHE A 584 -13.04 18.05 25.58
N GLY A 585 -13.13 18.99 26.51
CA GLY A 585 -14.01 18.89 27.69
C GLY A 585 -13.39 18.24 28.93
N GLY A 586 -12.10 17.86 28.90
CA GLY A 586 -11.29 17.65 30.12
C GLY A 586 -11.54 16.38 30.94
N ALA A 587 -12.19 15.35 30.39
CA ALA A 587 -12.31 14.04 31.05
C ALA A 587 -11.77 12.93 30.15
N ALA A 588 -10.65 12.31 30.55
CA ALA A 588 -10.15 11.06 29.99
C ALA A 588 -10.76 9.81 30.67
N ASP A 589 -11.68 10.01 31.62
CA ASP A 589 -12.28 8.94 32.42
C ASP A 589 -13.56 8.41 31.78
N GLN A 590 -13.47 7.85 30.56
CA GLN A 590 -14.46 6.94 29.96
C GLN A 590 -14.04 6.53 28.54
N PHE A 591 -12.95 5.76 28.42
CA PHE A 591 -12.76 4.92 27.23
C PHE A 591 -13.23 3.50 27.58
N PRO A 592 -14.46 3.07 27.23
CA PRO A 592 -14.74 1.64 27.16
C PRO A 592 -13.90 1.08 26.01
N ALA A 593 -12.96 0.18 26.34
CA ALA A 593 -12.02 -0.44 25.39
C ALA A 593 -12.69 -1.35 24.33
N HIS A 594 -14.02 -1.44 24.33
CA HIS A 594 -14.79 -2.35 23.51
C HIS A 594 -16.10 -1.64 23.14
N LEU A 595 -16.56 -1.82 21.90
CA LEU A 595 -17.66 -1.12 21.20
C LEU A 595 -17.05 -0.07 20.25
N PHE A 596 -16.95 -0.29 18.94
CA PHE A 596 -18.03 -0.28 17.94
C PHE A 596 -17.46 -0.71 16.55
N PRO A 597 -18.27 -0.95 15.50
CA PRO A 597 -17.80 -1.63 14.29
C PRO A 597 -16.76 -0.80 13.53
N ARG A 598 -15.72 -1.49 13.06
CA ARG A 598 -14.46 -0.98 12.51
C ARG A 598 -14.53 -0.96 10.99
N GLY A 599 -13.89 0.05 10.38
CA GLY A 599 -13.86 0.20 8.93
C GLY A 599 -15.23 0.59 8.40
N GLY A 600 -15.26 1.42 7.36
CA GLY A 600 -16.50 1.94 6.80
C GLY A 600 -17.56 0.85 6.63
N LYS A 601 -18.79 1.14 7.08
CA LYS A 601 -19.96 0.34 6.70
C LYS A 601 -20.07 0.18 5.17
N ASP A 602 -19.37 1.00 4.39
CA ASP A 602 -19.33 0.91 2.95
C ASP A 602 -18.42 -0.18 2.38
N TRP A 603 -17.32 -0.63 3.03
CA TRP A 603 -16.35 -1.48 2.32
C TRP A 603 -16.83 -2.91 2.07
N ALA A 604 -17.48 -3.53 3.06
CA ALA A 604 -18.12 -4.85 2.90
C ALA A 604 -19.48 -4.78 2.19
N GLU A 605 -19.99 -3.57 1.91
CA GLU A 605 -21.19 -3.33 1.10
C GLU A 605 -20.83 -3.03 -0.38
N LEU A 606 -19.55 -2.74 -0.66
CA LEU A 606 -18.99 -2.43 -1.99
C LEU A 606 -18.31 -3.62 -2.69
N VAL A 607 -17.99 -4.68 -1.93
CA VAL A 607 -17.43 -5.96 -2.39
C VAL A 607 -18.45 -7.04 -2.07
#